data_AF-A0A7V2YX34-F1
#
_entry.id   AF-A0A7V2YX34-F1
#
_cell.length_a   1.000
_cell.length_b   1.000
_cell.length_c   1.000
_cell.angle_alpha   90.00
_cell.angle_beta   90.00
_cell.angle_gamma   90.00
#
_symmetry.space_group_name_H-M   'P 1'
#
loop_
_entity.id
_entity.type
_entity.pdbx_description
1 polymer ?
#
loop_
_entity_poly.entity_id
_entity_poly.type
_entity_poly.pdbx_seq_one_letter_code
_entity_poly.pdbx_strand_id
1 'polypeptide(L)'
;MMVALIAWTAGCGRREAAPSATTTAGAPERAAFTTVPVSVAAATDASVASSDTLVWGTGQWRNKIRWETVSEKPRAKAFIVYRSDAPMMPLGPLNANNPLPAAGPGAGRQQYTYYDLDVKPEHTYIYDVRITSDDGSSTSVLPYQVSGKPKPLTEAEQREIQDKGPAFRQSAP
;
A
#
# COMPACT_ATOMS: atom_id res chain seq x y z
N MET A 1 -22.68 -51.57 -0.01
CA MET A 1 -23.59 -51.17 1.08
C MET A 1 -22.75 -50.96 2.33
N MET A 2 -22.37 -49.72 2.60
CA MET A 2 -21.60 -49.31 3.77
C MET A 2 -21.91 -47.81 3.97
N VAL A 3 -22.67 -47.49 5.01
CA VAL A 3 -23.07 -46.14 5.38
C VAL A 3 -22.21 -45.73 6.57
N ALA A 4 -21.42 -44.67 6.41
CA ALA A 4 -20.66 -44.05 7.50
C ALA A 4 -21.32 -42.71 7.88
N LEU A 5 -21.61 -42.58 9.17
CA LEU A 5 -22.13 -41.41 9.87
C LEU A 5 -21.21 -40.19 9.74
N ILE A 6 -21.80 -38.99 9.63
CA ILE A 6 -21.25 -37.78 10.26
C ILE A 6 -22.40 -36.97 10.87
N ALA A 7 -22.32 -36.79 12.19
CA ALA A 7 -23.20 -35.96 13.00
C ALA A 7 -22.85 -34.47 12.85
N TRP A 8 -23.87 -33.61 12.79
CA TRP A 8 -23.72 -32.15 12.90
C TRP A 8 -24.43 -31.67 14.17
N THR A 9 -23.68 -31.00 15.05
CA THR A 9 -24.18 -30.34 16.24
C THR A 9 -24.70 -28.94 15.89
N ALA A 10 -25.99 -28.72 16.12
CA ALA A 10 -26.64 -27.43 15.98
C ALA A 10 -26.31 -26.55 17.19
N GLY A 11 -25.53 -25.49 17.00
CA GLY A 11 -25.31 -24.44 17.99
C GLY A 11 -26.42 -23.39 17.93
N CYS A 12 -27.44 -23.52 18.78
CA CYS A 12 -28.41 -22.46 19.08
C CYS A 12 -27.89 -21.59 20.22
N GLY A 13 -27.68 -20.30 19.97
CA GLY A 13 -27.42 -19.30 21.01
C GLY A 13 -28.25 -18.04 20.75
N ARG A 14 -29.48 -18.00 21.29
CA ARG A 14 -30.38 -16.84 21.26
C ARG A 14 -30.51 -16.24 22.67
N ARG A 15 -30.53 -14.90 22.69
CA ARG A 15 -30.57 -13.93 23.81
C ARG A 15 -31.81 -14.02 24.71
N GLU A 16 -31.66 -13.62 25.98
CA GLU A 16 -32.62 -12.94 26.89
C GLU A 16 -31.78 -12.28 28.03
N ALA A 17 -31.75 -10.94 28.22
CA ALA A 17 -32.61 -10.06 29.08
C ALA A 17 -32.56 -10.44 30.60
N ALA A 18 -32.45 -9.59 31.64
CA ALA A 18 -32.45 -8.13 31.88
C ALA A 18 -31.78 -7.85 33.28
N PRO A 19 -32.20 -6.91 34.17
CA PRO A 19 -31.57 -5.60 34.39
C PRO A 19 -31.07 -5.28 35.84
N SER A 20 -30.51 -4.08 36.00
CA SER A 20 -30.43 -3.22 37.21
C SER A 20 -29.44 -3.56 38.35
N ALA A 21 -28.46 -2.68 38.54
CA ALA A 21 -28.02 -2.26 39.86
C ALA A 21 -27.48 -0.81 39.82
N THR A 22 -28.21 0.08 40.48
CA THR A 22 -27.79 1.42 40.88
C THR A 22 -26.80 1.30 42.05
N THR A 23 -25.62 1.93 41.95
CA THR A 23 -24.85 2.31 43.16
C THR A 23 -24.26 3.70 42.98
N THR A 24 -24.67 4.56 43.91
CA THR A 24 -24.24 5.93 44.15
C THR A 24 -22.91 5.97 44.93
N ALA A 25 -22.21 7.12 44.77
CA ALA A 25 -21.24 7.74 45.67
C ALA A 25 -19.75 7.53 45.38
N GLY A 26 -19.07 8.66 45.17
CA GLY A 26 -17.62 8.77 45.26
C GLY A 26 -17.02 9.87 44.39
N ALA A 27 -17.32 11.14 44.68
CA ALA A 27 -16.35 12.19 44.38
C ALA A 27 -15.24 12.08 45.44
N PRO A 28 -13.96 12.14 45.05
CA PRO A 28 -13.22 13.32 45.45
C PRO A 28 -12.20 13.83 44.43
N GLU A 29 -11.91 15.11 44.63
CA GLU A 29 -10.66 15.80 44.34
C GLU A 29 -10.29 16.16 42.89
N ARG A 30 -10.53 17.44 42.59
CA ARG A 30 -9.80 18.22 41.61
C ARG A 30 -8.29 18.09 41.83
N ALA A 31 -7.61 17.38 40.94
CA ALA A 31 -6.19 17.63 40.71
C ALA A 31 -6.07 19.02 40.06
N ALA A 32 -5.54 19.99 40.82
CA ALA A 32 -5.14 21.28 40.29
C ALA A 32 -3.98 21.06 39.32
N PHE A 33 -4.22 21.28 38.02
CA PHE A 33 -3.14 21.38 37.05
C PHE A 33 -2.56 22.80 37.12
N THR A 34 -1.35 22.91 37.68
CA THR A 34 -0.53 24.12 37.57
C THR A 34 0.00 24.20 36.14
N THR A 35 -0.61 25.04 35.32
CA THR A 35 -0.06 25.40 34.01
C THR A 35 1.15 26.31 34.22
N VAL A 36 2.35 25.81 33.94
CA VAL A 36 3.55 26.65 33.85
C VAL A 36 3.54 27.29 32.45
N PRO A 37 3.52 28.63 32.31
CA PRO A 37 3.70 29.25 31.01
C PRO A 37 5.17 29.13 30.62
N VAL A 38 5.48 28.26 29.65
CA VAL A 38 6.77 28.28 28.96
C VAL A 38 6.71 29.40 27.93
N SER A 39 7.36 30.52 28.23
CA SER A 39 7.67 31.55 27.22
C SER A 39 8.76 31.00 26.30
N VAL A 40 8.35 30.50 25.13
CA VAL A 40 9.29 30.28 24.02
C VAL A 40 9.39 31.59 23.26
N ALA A 41 10.56 32.20 23.30
CA ALA A 41 10.89 33.34 22.46
C ALA A 41 10.61 32.99 21.00
N ALA A 42 9.81 33.81 20.32
CA ALA A 42 9.63 33.73 18.88
C ALA A 42 10.97 34.07 18.20
N ALA A 43 11.76 33.04 17.92
CA ALA A 43 12.80 33.13 16.93
C ALA A 43 12.11 33.11 15.56
N THR A 44 12.09 34.28 14.94
CA THR A 44 11.72 34.46 13.54
C THR A 44 12.70 33.64 12.69
N ASP A 45 12.31 32.43 12.31
CA ASP A 45 12.85 31.78 11.12
C ASP A 45 11.69 31.60 10.15
N ALA A 46 11.62 32.50 9.19
CA ALA A 46 10.80 32.32 8.00
C ALA A 46 11.46 31.24 7.15
N SER A 47 11.42 29.99 7.61
CA SER A 47 11.54 28.83 6.74
C SER A 47 10.27 28.77 5.91
N VAL A 48 10.30 29.49 4.79
CA VAL A 48 9.49 29.19 3.62
C VAL A 48 9.57 27.69 3.44
N ALA A 49 8.46 27.00 3.72
CA ALA A 49 8.25 25.63 3.32
C ALA A 49 8.29 25.60 1.79
N SER A 50 9.51 25.56 1.24
CA SER A 50 9.74 25.15 -0.14
C SER A 50 8.98 23.87 -0.29
N SER A 51 8.00 23.86 -1.20
CA SER A 51 7.28 22.66 -1.56
C SER A 51 8.33 21.58 -1.81
N ASP A 52 8.37 20.59 -0.92
CA ASP A 52 9.34 19.51 -0.86
C ASP A 52 9.18 18.70 -2.16
N THR A 53 9.78 19.23 -3.21
CA THR A 53 9.87 18.56 -4.50
C THR A 53 10.85 17.45 -4.19
N LEU A 54 10.34 16.23 -3.98
CA LEU A 54 11.17 15.05 -3.80
C LEU A 54 12.09 14.94 -5.02
N VAL A 55 13.28 15.54 -4.94
CA VAL A 55 14.27 15.50 -6.01
C VAL A 55 14.98 14.17 -5.87
N TRP A 56 14.52 13.17 -6.61
CA TRP A 56 15.22 11.90 -6.72
C TRP A 56 16.54 12.11 -7.45
N GLY A 57 17.65 11.84 -6.78
CA GLY A 57 19.00 12.04 -7.33
C GLY A 57 19.47 10.84 -8.16
N THR A 58 20.21 11.10 -9.23
CA THR A 58 20.97 10.06 -9.94
C THR A 58 21.85 9.30 -8.95
N GLY A 59 21.93 7.97 -9.09
CA GLY A 59 22.68 7.12 -8.17
C GLY A 59 21.90 6.65 -6.94
N GLN A 60 20.70 7.19 -6.67
CA GLN A 60 19.78 6.62 -5.67
C GLN A 60 19.43 5.18 -6.03
N TRP A 61 19.43 4.26 -5.06
CA TRP A 61 19.09 2.86 -5.31
C TRP A 61 17.60 2.69 -5.61
N ARG A 62 17.29 1.85 -6.60
CA ARG A 62 15.92 1.61 -7.04
C ARG A 62 15.71 0.22 -7.63
N ASN A 63 14.47 -0.23 -7.66
CA ASN A 63 14.00 -1.35 -8.47
C ASN A 63 12.96 -0.87 -9.50
N LYS A 64 13.11 -1.28 -10.77
CA LYS A 64 12.06 -1.12 -11.80
C LYS A 64 11.20 -2.36 -11.82
N ILE A 65 9.90 -2.17 -11.71
CA ILE A 65 8.91 -3.21 -11.93
C ILE A 65 8.14 -2.83 -13.19
N ARG A 66 8.10 -3.76 -14.15
CA ARG A 66 7.39 -3.58 -15.42
C ARG A 66 6.50 -4.79 -15.67
N TRP A 67 5.27 -4.53 -16.10
CA TRP A 67 4.35 -5.56 -16.54
C TRP A 67 3.51 -5.04 -17.70
N GLU A 68 2.95 -5.98 -18.46
CA GLU A 68 2.11 -5.68 -19.60
C GLU A 68 0.76 -6.36 -19.44
N THR A 69 -0.27 -5.74 -20.00
CA THR A 69 -1.58 -6.34 -20.15
C THR A 69 -1.93 -6.34 -21.63
N VAL A 70 -2.43 -7.47 -22.15
CA VAL A 70 -2.91 -7.54 -23.53
C VAL A 70 -4.34 -7.01 -23.62
N SER A 71 -5.14 -7.27 -22.59
CA SER A 71 -6.50 -6.78 -22.40
C SER A 71 -6.84 -6.82 -20.92
N GLU A 72 -7.64 -5.88 -20.46
CA GLU A 72 -8.06 -5.76 -19.07
C GLU A 72 -9.52 -6.15 -18.91
N LYS A 73 -9.85 -6.77 -17.76
CA LYS A 73 -11.21 -7.22 -17.48
C LYS A 73 -12.14 -6.00 -17.30
N PRO A 74 -13.45 -6.11 -17.63
CA PRO A 74 -14.39 -5.00 -17.52
C PRO A 74 -14.56 -4.35 -16.14
N ARG A 75 -14.07 -4.99 -15.08
CA ARG A 75 -14.11 -4.49 -13.69
C ARG A 75 -12.74 -4.19 -13.11
N ALA A 76 -11.69 -4.23 -13.94
CA ALA A 76 -10.34 -3.87 -13.51
C ALA A 76 -10.30 -2.37 -13.16
N LYS A 77 -9.89 -2.07 -11.93
CA LYS A 77 -9.87 -0.71 -11.40
C LYS A 77 -8.45 -0.15 -11.33
N ALA A 78 -7.55 -0.84 -10.65
CA ALA A 78 -6.19 -0.38 -10.46
C ALA A 78 -5.21 -1.51 -10.13
N PHE A 79 -3.94 -1.25 -10.34
CA PHE A 79 -2.82 -2.11 -9.97
C PHE A 79 -2.16 -1.60 -8.69
N ILE A 80 -1.95 -2.53 -7.76
CA ILE A 80 -1.20 -2.32 -6.53
C ILE A 80 0.07 -3.16 -6.61
N VAL A 81 1.21 -2.52 -6.39
CA VAL A 81 2.51 -3.17 -6.29
C VAL A 81 2.74 -3.50 -4.83
N TYR A 82 3.13 -4.74 -4.57
CA TYR A 82 3.49 -5.20 -3.25
C TYR A 82 4.95 -5.60 -3.19
N ARG A 83 5.56 -5.44 -2.01
CA ARG A 83 6.94 -5.78 -1.72
C ARG A 83 7.05 -6.61 -0.45
N SER A 84 7.99 -7.54 -0.44
CA SER A 84 8.43 -8.27 0.73
C SER A 84 9.95 -8.34 0.73
N ASP A 85 10.53 -8.33 1.93
CA ASP A 85 11.96 -8.51 2.15
C ASP A 85 12.34 -10.01 2.26
N ALA A 86 11.35 -10.92 2.25
CA ALA A 86 11.57 -12.36 2.32
C ALA A 86 10.51 -13.22 1.58
N PRO A 87 10.87 -14.42 1.09
CA PRO A 87 10.00 -15.26 0.23
C PRO A 87 8.70 -15.76 0.84
N MET A 88 8.54 -15.66 2.15
CA MET A 88 7.38 -16.19 2.88
C MET A 88 6.76 -15.16 3.83
N MET A 89 7.17 -13.90 3.72
CA MET A 89 6.62 -12.82 4.53
C MET A 89 5.41 -12.17 3.83
N PRO A 90 4.46 -11.63 4.62
CA PRO A 90 3.32 -10.93 4.05
C PRO A 90 3.81 -9.73 3.22
N LEU A 91 3.30 -9.67 2.00
CA LEU A 91 3.58 -8.63 1.03
C LEU A 91 2.90 -7.31 1.47
N GLY A 92 3.70 -6.26 1.68
CA GLY A 92 3.22 -4.92 2.01
C GLY A 92 2.94 -4.10 0.74
N PRO A 93 1.80 -3.40 0.64
CA PRO A 93 1.52 -2.58 -0.53
C PRO A 93 2.39 -1.32 -0.56
N LEU A 94 3.02 -1.03 -1.70
CA LEU A 94 3.87 0.14 -1.87
C LEU A 94 3.11 1.39 -2.30
N ASN A 95 2.09 1.23 -3.15
CA ASN A 95 1.34 2.34 -3.73
C ASN A 95 -0.15 2.34 -3.34
N ALA A 96 -0.49 1.90 -2.12
CA ALA A 96 -1.88 1.81 -1.65
C ALA A 96 -2.62 3.16 -1.72
N ASN A 97 -1.94 4.27 -1.41
CA ASN A 97 -2.52 5.60 -1.42
C ASN A 97 -2.62 6.22 -2.82
N ASN A 98 -1.87 5.70 -3.79
CA ASN A 98 -1.92 6.14 -5.18
C ASN A 98 -1.79 4.93 -6.15
N PRO A 99 -2.84 4.08 -6.25
CA PRO A 99 -2.82 2.91 -7.12
C PRO A 99 -2.69 3.30 -8.59
N LEU A 100 -2.05 2.44 -9.39
CA LEU A 100 -1.91 2.66 -10.84
C LEU A 100 -3.25 2.36 -11.52
N PRO A 101 -3.96 3.33 -12.11
CA PRO A 101 -5.28 3.07 -12.68
C PRO A 101 -5.18 2.10 -13.85
N ALA A 102 -6.09 1.12 -13.87
CA ALA A 102 -6.30 0.26 -15.01
C ALA A 102 -6.74 1.11 -16.22
N ALA A 103 -6.33 0.70 -17.43
CA ALA A 103 -6.73 1.37 -18.66
C ALA A 103 -8.20 1.05 -19.03
N GLY A 104 -8.72 -0.06 -18.52
CA GLY A 104 -10.08 -0.52 -18.73
C GLY A 104 -10.22 -1.41 -19.96
N PRO A 105 -11.44 -1.97 -20.15
CA PRO A 105 -11.71 -2.84 -21.29
C PRO A 105 -11.57 -2.07 -22.61
N GLY A 106 -10.91 -2.69 -23.59
CA GLY A 106 -10.77 -2.14 -24.95
C GLY A 106 -9.58 -1.19 -25.16
N ALA A 107 -8.78 -0.90 -24.13
CA ALA A 107 -7.59 -0.05 -24.24
C ALA A 107 -6.43 -0.68 -25.04
N GLY A 108 -6.59 -1.91 -25.53
CA GLY A 108 -5.53 -2.66 -26.21
C GLY A 108 -4.39 -3.04 -25.25
N ARG A 109 -3.20 -3.27 -25.82
CA ARG A 109 -2.03 -3.64 -25.04
C ARG A 109 -1.47 -2.43 -24.28
N GLN A 110 -1.26 -2.59 -22.97
CA GLN A 110 -0.75 -1.54 -22.09
C GLN A 110 0.50 -2.02 -21.37
N GLN A 111 1.47 -1.13 -21.21
CA GLN A 111 2.67 -1.33 -20.40
C GLN A 111 2.62 -0.43 -19.17
N TYR A 112 2.87 -1.03 -18.02
CA TYR A 112 2.91 -0.36 -16.73
C TYR A 112 4.32 -0.38 -16.17
N THR A 113 4.71 0.71 -15.52
CA THR A 113 6.01 0.84 -14.86
C THR A 113 5.81 1.40 -13.45
N TYR A 114 6.50 0.78 -12.49
CA TYR A 114 6.62 1.26 -11.13
C TYR A 114 8.09 1.29 -10.70
N TYR A 115 8.50 2.40 -10.08
CA TYR A 115 9.80 2.57 -9.47
C TYR A 115 9.69 2.47 -7.96
N ASP A 116 10.31 1.43 -7.38
CA ASP A 116 10.55 1.36 -5.95
C ASP A 116 11.87 2.08 -5.64
N LEU A 117 11.75 3.27 -5.02
CA LEU A 117 12.86 4.19 -4.73
C LEU A 117 13.35 4.08 -3.28
N ASP A 118 12.70 3.26 -2.46
CA ASP A 118 13.02 3.02 -1.05
C ASP A 118 13.62 1.63 -0.88
N VAL A 119 14.78 1.40 -1.49
CA VAL A 119 15.46 0.10 -1.48
C VAL A 119 16.92 0.25 -1.05
N LYS A 120 17.43 -0.78 -0.37
CA LYS A 120 18.81 -0.83 0.10
C LYS A 120 19.71 -1.55 -0.91
N PRO A 121 20.96 -1.08 -1.13
CA PRO A 121 21.92 -1.81 -1.95
C PRO A 121 22.12 -3.24 -1.45
N GLU A 122 22.40 -4.16 -2.37
CA GLU A 122 22.64 -5.59 -2.12
C GLU A 122 21.51 -6.37 -1.41
N HIS A 123 20.36 -5.74 -1.14
CA HIS A 123 19.19 -6.44 -0.61
C HIS A 123 18.34 -7.01 -1.75
N THR A 124 17.82 -8.22 -1.59
CA THR A 124 16.92 -8.82 -2.58
C THR A 124 15.49 -8.67 -2.12
N TYR A 125 14.70 -7.95 -2.92
CA TYR A 125 13.29 -7.75 -2.67
C TYR A 125 12.46 -8.67 -3.56
N ILE A 126 11.27 -8.99 -3.08
CA ILE A 126 10.29 -9.81 -3.77
C ILE A 126 9.07 -8.98 -4.06
N TYR A 127 8.68 -8.95 -5.33
CA TYR A 127 7.56 -8.16 -5.81
C TYR A 127 6.42 -9.02 -6.30
N ASP A 128 5.21 -8.55 -6.03
CA ASP A 128 3.96 -9.02 -6.63
C ASP A 128 3.21 -7.79 -7.15
N VAL A 129 2.44 -7.95 -8.21
CA VAL A 129 1.55 -6.91 -8.70
C VAL A 129 0.18 -7.51 -8.77
N ARG A 130 -0.79 -6.84 -8.14
CA ARG A 130 -2.17 -7.31 -8.15
C ARG A 130 -3.07 -6.29 -8.79
N ILE A 131 -3.98 -6.78 -9.62
CA ILE A 131 -5.10 -5.99 -10.12
C ILE A 131 -6.23 -6.06 -9.10
N THR A 132 -6.80 -4.91 -8.78
CA THR A 132 -8.00 -4.76 -7.95
C THR A 132 -9.20 -4.52 -8.84
N SER A 133 -10.33 -5.12 -8.46
CA SER A 133 -11.59 -4.94 -9.18
C SER A 133 -12.60 -4.14 -8.36
N ASP A 134 -13.68 -3.69 -9.01
CA ASP A 134 -14.73 -2.90 -8.34
C ASP A 134 -15.45 -3.63 -7.21
N ASP A 135 -15.45 -4.96 -7.22
CA ASP A 135 -16.00 -5.81 -6.15
C ASP A 135 -15.03 -6.02 -4.96
N GLY A 136 -13.87 -5.35 -4.98
CA GLY A 136 -12.83 -5.47 -3.97
C GLY A 136 -11.95 -6.72 -4.11
N SER A 137 -12.23 -7.58 -5.10
CA SER A 137 -11.36 -8.73 -5.37
C SER A 137 -10.00 -8.28 -5.88
N SER A 138 -8.98 -9.09 -5.61
CA SER A 138 -7.61 -8.84 -6.03
C SER A 138 -6.99 -10.12 -6.60
N THR A 139 -6.26 -10.00 -7.71
CA THR A 139 -5.60 -11.14 -8.36
C THR A 139 -4.19 -10.73 -8.80
N SER A 140 -3.21 -11.62 -8.59
CA SER A 140 -1.85 -11.39 -9.09
C SER A 140 -1.83 -11.39 -10.62
N VAL A 141 -1.09 -10.46 -11.21
CA VAL A 141 -0.89 -10.36 -12.66
C VAL A 141 0.50 -10.80 -13.10
N LEU A 142 1.42 -10.99 -12.16
CA LEU A 142 2.73 -11.56 -12.46
C LEU A 142 2.64 -13.10 -12.38
N PRO A 143 3.14 -13.84 -13.38
CA PRO A 143 3.11 -15.30 -13.35
C PRO A 143 3.95 -15.89 -12.22
N TYR A 144 4.90 -15.12 -11.70
CA TYR A 144 5.75 -15.46 -10.57
C TYR A 144 6.17 -14.19 -9.84
N GLN A 145 6.54 -14.36 -8.57
CA GLN A 145 7.18 -13.31 -7.78
C GLN A 145 8.50 -12.90 -8.44
N VAL A 146 8.68 -11.61 -8.71
CA VAL A 146 9.91 -11.11 -9.33
C VAL A 146 10.87 -10.73 -8.22
N SER A 147 12.06 -11.35 -8.21
CA SER A 147 13.17 -10.94 -7.36
C SER A 147 14.11 -10.02 -8.13
N GLY A 148 14.53 -8.93 -7.49
CA GLY A 148 15.40 -7.94 -8.12
C GLY A 148 16.39 -7.36 -7.12
N LYS A 149 17.68 -7.41 -7.47
CA LYS A 149 18.71 -6.61 -6.79
C LYS A 149 18.55 -5.15 -7.24
N PRO A 150 18.46 -4.20 -6.29
CA PRO A 150 18.47 -2.78 -6.58
C PRO A 150 19.63 -2.37 -7.47
N LYS A 151 19.35 -1.43 -8.35
CA LYS A 151 20.32 -0.79 -9.23
C LYS A 151 20.33 0.71 -8.94
N PRO A 152 21.45 1.41 -9.17
CA PRO A 152 21.43 2.86 -9.11
C PRO A 152 20.45 3.42 -10.16
N LEU A 153 19.76 4.50 -9.81
CA LEU A 153 18.89 5.24 -10.69
C LEU A 153 19.73 5.91 -11.77
N THR A 154 19.38 5.67 -13.03
CA THR A 154 20.06 6.28 -14.19
C THR A 154 19.44 7.64 -14.51
N GLU A 155 20.17 8.51 -15.21
CA GLU A 155 19.67 9.83 -15.62
C GLU A 155 18.42 9.73 -16.50
N ALA A 156 18.36 8.73 -17.40
CA ALA A 156 17.20 8.51 -18.25
C ALA A 156 15.95 8.16 -17.43
N GLU A 157 16.12 7.38 -16.36
CA GLU A 157 15.02 6.98 -15.48
C GLU A 157 14.61 8.09 -14.53
N GLN A 158 15.58 8.87 -14.05
CA GLN A 158 15.31 10.10 -13.31
C GLN A 158 14.42 11.04 -14.15
N ARG A 159 14.77 11.25 -15.42
CA ARG A 159 13.96 12.07 -16.35
C ARG A 159 12.58 11.46 -16.57
N GLU A 160 12.49 10.14 -16.72
CA GLU A 160 11.21 9.44 -16.87
C GLU A 160 10.31 9.62 -15.62
N ILE A 161 10.90 9.55 -14.42
CA ILE A 161 10.19 9.77 -13.15
C ILE A 161 9.78 11.25 -13.00
N GLN A 162 10.62 12.20 -13.42
CA GLN A 162 10.27 13.63 -13.39
C GLN A 162 9.11 13.95 -14.34
N ASP A 163 9.08 13.35 -15.53
CA ASP A 163 8.06 13.59 -16.54
C ASP A 163 6.73 12.89 -16.22
N LYS A 164 6.79 11.62 -15.78
CA LYS A 164 5.60 10.76 -15.65
C LYS A 164 5.25 10.37 -14.21
N GLY A 165 6.11 10.68 -13.26
CA GLY A 165 6.04 10.16 -11.88
C GLY A 165 6.68 8.78 -11.72
N PRO A 166 6.79 8.28 -10.47
CA PRO A 166 7.39 6.97 -10.17
C PRO A 166 6.51 5.79 -10.60
N ALA A 167 5.25 6.04 -10.94
CA ALA A 167 4.27 5.05 -11.32
C ALA A 167 3.46 5.56 -12.51
N PHE A 168 3.59 4.94 -13.68
CA PHE A 168 2.86 5.36 -14.87
C PHE A 168 2.49 4.19 -15.78
N ARG A 169 1.62 4.48 -16.75
CA ARG A 169 1.23 3.57 -17.83
C ARG A 169 1.44 4.21 -19.20
N GLN A 170 1.60 3.38 -20.22
CA GLN A 170 1.65 3.80 -21.61
C GLN A 170 1.13 2.69 -22.52
N SER A 171 0.61 3.04 -23.69
CA SER A 171 0.28 2.06 -24.72
C SER A 171 1.53 1.28 -25.13
N ALA A 172 1.43 -0.03 -25.18
CA ALA A 172 2.50 -0.87 -25.71
C ALA A 172 2.42 -0.92 -27.25
N PRO A 173 3.57 -0.99 -27.94
CA PRO A 173 3.62 -1.10 -29.40
C PRO A 173 3.02 -2.41 -29.92
#